data_AF-A0AA51L5C8-F1
#
_entry.id   AF-A0AA51L5C8-F1
#
_cell.length_a   1.000
_cell.length_b   1.000
_cell.length_c   1.000
_cell.angle_alpha   90.00
_cell.angle_beta   90.00
_cell.angle_gamma   90.00
#
_symmetry.space_group_name_H-M   'P 1'
#
loop_
_entity.id
_entity.type
_entity.pdbx_description
1 polymer ?
#
loop_
_entity_poly.entity_id
_entity_poly.type
_entity_poly.pdbx_seq_one_letter_code
_entity_poly.pdbx_strand_id
1 'polypeptide(L)' 'MIRAALAGVLGFILVFIESMIVMYFKGYQTIEFGGIAPFVSVWTMNFFLVFALATHIHNWFLNSPDFNKAEEDQFYKK' A
#
# COMPACT_ATOMS: atom_id res chain seq x y z
N MET A 1 -13.28 2.55 2.85
CA MET A 1 -13.04 2.81 1.41
C MET A 1 -11.79 3.64 1.14
N ILE A 2 -11.47 4.66 1.95
CA ILE A 2 -10.24 5.49 1.80
C ILE A 2 -8.94 4.68 1.70
N ARG A 3 -8.80 3.58 2.46
CA ARG A 3 -7.62 2.69 2.41
C ARG A 3 -7.41 2.05 1.05
N ALA A 4 -8.49 1.70 0.34
CA ALA A 4 -8.40 1.15 -1.01
C ALA A 4 -7.95 2.21 -2.00
N ALA A 5 -8.45 3.45 -1.90
CA ALA A 5 -7.97 4.55 -2.74
C ALA A 5 -6.47 4.82 -2.53
N LEU A 6 -6.02 4.85 -1.27
CA LEU A 6 -4.62 5.01 -0.89
C LEU A 6 -3.74 3.88 -1.44
N ALA A 7 -4.20 2.63 -1.33
CA ALA A 7 -3.52 1.46 -1.88
C ALA A 7 -3.45 1.49 -3.42
N GLY A 8 -4.47 2.04 -4.10
CA GLY A 8 -4.47 2.24 -5.56
C GLY A 8 -3.34 3.17 -6.01
N VAL A 9 -3.22 4.33 -5.36
CA VAL A 9 -2.20 5.33 -5.68
C VAL A 9 -0.80 4.83 -5.33
N LEU A 10 -0.61 4.30 -4.12
CA LEU A 10 0.69 3.79 -3.68
C LEU A 10 1.12 2.54 -4.47
N GLY A 11 0.19 1.64 -4.78
CA GLY A 11 0.43 0.49 -5.64
C GLY A 11 0.88 0.90 -7.05
N PHE A 12 0.30 1.97 -7.60
CA PHE A 12 0.73 2.54 -8.87
C PHE A 12 2.15 3.11 -8.81
N ILE A 13 2.49 3.86 -7.75
CA ILE A 13 3.84 4.39 -7.54
C ILE A 13 4.87 3.26 -7.43
N LEU A 14 4.53 2.18 -6.73
CA LEU A 14 5.43 1.02 -6.58
C LEU A 14 5.78 0.36 -7.91
N VAL A 15 4.85 0.33 -8.88
CA VAL A 15 5.15 -0.21 -10.22
C VAL A 15 6.30 0.56 -10.87
N PHE A 16 6.36 1.88 -10.73
CA PHE A 16 7.48 2.68 -11.25
C PHE A 16 8.77 2.36 -10.52
N ILE A 17 8.73 2.31 -9.18
CA ILE A 17 9.91 2.00 -8.37
C ILE A 17 10.48 0.63 -8.74
N GLU A 18 9.64 -0.40 -8.84
CA GLU A 18 10.05 -1.75 -9.23
C GLU A 18 10.58 -1.79 -10.66
N SER A 19 9.94 -1.07 -11.58
CA SER A 19 10.45 -0.99 -12.96
C SER A 19 11.83 -0.35 -13.02
N MET A 20 12.10 0.69 -12.22
CA MET A 20 13.42 1.32 -12.12
C MET A 20 14.46 0.36 -11.54
N ILE A 21 14.09 -0.38 -10.49
CA ILE A 21 14.97 -1.38 -9.88
C ILE A 21 15.32 -2.47 -10.90
N VAL A 22 14.34 -3.00 -11.63
CA VAL A 22 14.55 -4.03 -12.65
C VAL A 22 15.42 -3.52 -13.79
N MET A 23 15.21 -2.29 -14.25
CA MET A 23 16.07 -1.65 -15.27
C MET A 23 17.51 -1.55 -14.80
N TYR A 24 17.72 -1.11 -13.56
CA TYR A 24 19.05 -1.00 -12.98
C TYR A 24 19.76 -2.36 -12.90
N PHE A 25 19.07 -3.40 -12.42
CA PHE A 25 19.68 -4.73 -12.28
C PHE A 25 19.91 -5.44 -13.61
N LYS A 26 19.03 -5.27 -14.59
CA LYS A 26 19.14 -5.94 -15.90
C LYS A 26 19.92 -5.11 -16.94
N GLY A 27 20.29 -3.88 -16.62
CA GLY A 27 20.93 -2.96 -17.56
C GLY A 27 20.02 -2.55 -18.72
N TYR A 28 18.70 -2.63 -18.54
CA TYR A 28 17.74 -2.23 -19.56
C TYR A 28 17.50 -0.73 -19.51
N GLN A 29 17.38 -0.09 -20.68
CA GLN A 29 17.07 1.34 -20.77
C GLN A 29 15.57 1.63 -20.63
N THR A 30 14.72 0.65 -20.94
CA THR A 30 13.25 0.77 -20.84
C THR A 30 12.67 -0.57 -20.39
N ILE A 31 11.44 -0.55 -19.85
CA ILE A 31 10.63 -1.76 -19.65
C ILE A 31 9.45 -1.74 -20.60
N GLU A 32 9.35 -2.77 -21.42
CA GLU A 32 8.16 -3.05 -22.21
C GLU A 32 7.29 -4.07 -21.48
N PHE A 33 6.11 -3.63 -21.03
CA PHE A 33 5.15 -4.50 -20.36
C PHE A 33 4.42 -5.45 -21.33
N GLY A 34 4.56 -5.28 -22.65
CA GLY A 34 3.91 -6.15 -23.64
C GLY A 34 2.38 -6.02 -23.71
N GLY A 35 1.80 -5.00 -23.06
CA GLY A 35 0.37 -4.70 -23.09
C GLY A 35 -0.18 -4.25 -21.73
N ILE A 36 -1.50 -4.00 -21.68
CA ILE A 36 -2.17 -3.57 -20.44
C ILE A 36 -2.35 -4.71 -19.44
N ALA A 37 -2.52 -5.96 -19.90
CA ALA A 37 -2.76 -7.09 -19.01
C ALA A 37 -1.58 -7.38 -18.05
N PRO A 38 -0.32 -7.45 -18.53
CA PRO A 38 0.83 -7.62 -17.63
C PRO A 38 1.01 -6.42 -16.69
N PHE A 39 0.78 -5.20 -17.17
CA PHE A 39 0.83 -3.99 -16.36
C PHE A 39 -0.20 -4.04 -15.21
N VAL A 40 -1.46 -4.31 -15.51
CA VAL A 40 -2.54 -4.40 -14.51
C VAL A 40 -2.26 -5.54 -13.53
N SER A 41 -1.68 -6.65 -13.96
CA SER A 41 -1.31 -7.75 -13.08
C SER A 41 -0.28 -7.32 -12.03
N VAL A 42 0.82 -6.67 -12.45
CA VAL A 42 1.85 -6.17 -11.53
C VAL A 42 1.28 -5.09 -10.61
N TRP A 43 0.50 -4.15 -11.17
CA TRP A 43 -0.17 -3.13 -10.37
C TRP A 43 -1.11 -3.71 -9.32
N THR A 44 -1.89 -4.73 -9.68
CA THR A 44 -2.84 -5.39 -8.77
C THR A 44 -2.13 -6.11 -7.62
N MET A 45 -0.99 -6.75 -7.89
CA MET A 45 -0.16 -7.37 -6.86
C MET A 45 0.31 -6.33 -5.83
N ASN A 46 0.80 -5.18 -6.30
CA ASN A 46 1.31 -4.12 -5.42
C ASN A 46 0.18 -3.41 -4.67
N PHE A 47 -0.97 -3.25 -5.32
CA PHE A 47 -2.20 -2.77 -4.68
C PHE A 47 -2.57 -3.63 -3.48
N PHE A 48 -2.63 -4.96 -3.66
CA PHE A 48 -3.00 -5.87 -2.58
C PHE A 48 -1.98 -5.88 -1.45
N LEU A 49 -0.69 -5.79 -1.78
CA LEU A 49 0.39 -5.69 -0.79
C LEU A 49 0.20 -4.44 0.10
N VAL A 50 0.05 -3.26 -0.52
CA VAL A 50 -0.12 -2.01 0.23
C VAL A 50 -1.42 -2.03 1.01
N PHE A 51 -2.50 -2.54 0.42
CA PHE A 51 -3.80 -2.64 1.08
C PHE A 51 -3.74 -3.53 2.34
N ALA A 52 -3.08 -4.68 2.24
CA ALA A 52 -2.90 -5.60 3.36
C ALA A 52 -2.06 -4.97 4.48
N LEU A 53 -0.92 -4.35 4.13
CA LEU A 53 -0.07 -3.65 5.09
C LEU A 53 -0.81 -2.50 5.79
N ALA A 54 -1.49 -1.64 5.03
CA ALA A 54 -2.26 -0.53 5.58
C ALA A 54 -3.39 -1.03 6.50
N THR A 55 -4.01 -2.16 6.16
CA THR A 55 -5.05 -2.77 6.99
C THR A 55 -4.47 -3.32 8.29
N HIS A 56 -3.35 -4.03 8.25
CA HIS A 56 -2.68 -4.55 9.43
C HIS A 56 -2.19 -3.43 10.36
N ILE A 57 -1.58 -2.39 9.80
CA ILE A 57 -1.13 -1.22 10.57
C ILE A 57 -2.32 -0.52 11.24
N HIS A 58 -3.41 -0.32 10.51
CA HIS A 58 -4.59 0.30 11.08
C HIS A 58 -5.22 -0.54 12.19
N ASN A 59 -5.33 -1.86 11.99
CA ASN A 59 -5.87 -2.75 13.00
C ASN A 59 -4.97 -2.81 14.25
N TRP A 60 -3.64 -2.78 14.06
CA TRP A 60 -2.70 -2.67 15.18
C TRP A 60 -2.87 -1.35 15.93
N PHE A 61 -3.04 -0.23 15.21
CA PHE A 61 -3.24 1.07 15.82
C PHE A 61 -4.52 1.12 16.67
N LEU A 62 -5.63 0.59 16.16
CA LEU A 62 -6.90 0.52 16.91
C LEU A 62 -6.81 -0.40 18.14
N ASN A 63 -6.11 -1.53 18.03
CA ASN A 63 -5.98 -2.47 19.13
C ASN A 63 -4.84 -2.12 20.10
N SER A 64 -4.11 -1.02 19.84
CA SER A 64 -3.03 -0.58 20.70
C SER A 64 -3.61 -0.03 22.03
N PRO A 65 -3.05 -0.42 23.18
CA PRO A 65 -3.55 0.00 24.49
C PRO A 65 -3.55 1.53 24.69
N ASP A 66 -2.71 2.27 23.97
CA ASP A 66 -2.68 3.74 24.05
C ASP A 66 -3.88 4.40 23.36
N PHE A 67 -4.42 3.78 22.30
CA PHE A 67 -5.64 4.28 21.63
C PHE A 67 -6.88 4.01 22.49
N ASN A 68 -6.96 2.82 23.09
CA ASN A 68 -8.05 2.46 24.00
C ASN A 68 -8.10 3.35 25.26
N LYS A 69 -6.94 3.70 25.85
CA LYS A 69 -6.87 4.65 26.97
C LYS A 69 -7.34 6.04 26.58
N ALA A 70 -6.97 6.52 25.39
CA ALA A 70 -7.43 7.82 24.91
C ALA A 70 -8.95 7.86 24.67
N GLU A 71 -9.55 6.74 24.26
CA GLU A 71 -11.01 6.61 24.12
C GLU A 71 -11.71 6.54 25.49
N GLU A 72 -11.19 5.76 26.44
CA GLU A 72 -11.70 5.73 27.83
C GLU A 72 -11.61 7.10 28.50
N ASP A 73 -10.47 7.79 28.43
CA ASP A 73 -10.27 9.12 29.02
C ASP A 73 -11.21 10.19 28.46
N GLN A 74 -11.65 10.05 27.20
CA GLN A 74 -12.65 10.91 26.57
C GLN A 74 -14.08 10.53 27.00
N PHE A 75 -14.36 9.25 27.24
CA PHE A 75 -15.66 8.76 27.70
C PHE A 75 -15.95 9.18 29.15
N TYR A 76 -14.96 9.10 30.05
CA TYR A 76 -15.09 9.51 31.45
C TYR A 76 -15.03 11.02 31.70
N LYS A 77 -14.78 11.82 30.66
CA LYS A 77 -14.79 13.30 30.71
C LYS A 77 -16.13 13.94 30.27
N LYS A 78 -17.12 13.13 29.89
CA LYS A 78 -18.51 13.58 29.65
C LYS A 78 -19.37 13.36 30.89
#